data_AF-A0A7T8HGY0-F1
#
_entry.id   AF-A0A7T8HGY0-F1
#
_cell.length_a   1.000
_cell.length_b   1.000
_cell.length_c   1.000
_cell.angle_alpha   90.00
_cell.angle_beta   90.00
_cell.angle_gamma   90.00
#
_symmetry.space_group_name_H-M   'P 1'
#
loop_
_entity.id
_entity.type
_entity.pdbx_description
1 polymer ?
#
loop_
_entity_poly.entity_id
_entity_poly.type
_entity_poly.pdbx_seq_one_letter_code
_entity_poly.pdbx_strand_id
1 'polypeptide(L)'
;RHVALVKWQKTLYPGERVLELQKLSDTRWACREAALKALKSNMNAIFKLLGDIIDKEDPPDLARGDAEMLRHAIDFVFLLCLEITNPVFFQTAVASNDLQKEGLNPSTAYKVIDGLLHTLNIMRSEERFTEIFGLATEKAKSLGIEVPTVVPGQQRTRKVPKRLLDNPAVSQVGHQFESVEAYFRCTVYYTFLQSMIGELNRRFKGDQDKATPTDKIIRSFHSLTVHAEWTRQLNPEAKEAVHTLCDFYGEDEDRLLAELKVFHASFPSKDLKEIFEILRENNGQRSFPAFSKMIKIYATLPVTTASVERSFSKLSLIKNKLRSLCGEERLSDLMLISIEQDLEINHREVIRIYKEMAPRRMLL
;
A
#
# COMPACT_ATOMS: atom_id res chain seq x y z
N ARG A 1 -12.77 12.43 27.62
CA ARG A 1 -12.21 13.04 26.38
C ARG A 1 -13.01 12.62 25.14
N HIS A 2 -13.17 11.33 24.84
CA HIS A 2 -14.02 10.84 23.73
C HIS A 2 -15.48 11.37 23.80
N VAL A 3 -16.14 11.27 24.95
CA VAL A 3 -17.51 11.81 25.16
C VAL A 3 -17.65 13.31 24.84
N ALA A 4 -16.61 14.10 25.09
CA ALA A 4 -16.61 15.54 24.80
C ALA A 4 -16.44 15.82 23.31
N LEU A 5 -15.63 15.02 22.60
CA LEU A 5 -15.51 15.07 21.14
C LEU A 5 -16.83 14.70 20.46
N VAL A 6 -17.50 13.64 20.93
CA VAL A 6 -18.82 13.21 20.42
C VAL A 6 -19.88 14.29 20.63
N LYS A 7 -19.83 15.02 21.75
CA LYS A 7 -20.74 16.14 22.02
C LYS A 7 -20.56 17.26 20.99
N TRP A 8 -19.31 17.67 20.73
CA TRP A 8 -19.01 18.69 19.72
C TRP A 8 -19.35 18.25 18.30
N GLN A 9 -19.12 16.99 17.94
CA GLN A 9 -19.54 16.44 16.64
C GLN A 9 -21.06 16.52 16.47
N LYS A 10 -21.83 16.14 17.49
CA LYS A 10 -23.31 16.23 17.45
C LYS A 10 -23.82 17.67 17.41
N THR A 11 -23.09 18.62 18.02
CA THR A 11 -23.44 20.05 18.01
C THR A 11 -23.11 20.72 16.67
N LEU A 12 -21.99 20.36 16.04
CA LEU A 12 -21.53 20.96 14.77
C LEU A 12 -22.13 20.28 13.53
N TYR A 13 -22.41 18.98 13.60
CA TYR A 13 -22.91 18.16 12.49
C TYR A 13 -24.14 17.35 12.94
N PRO A 14 -25.30 18.00 13.17
CA PRO A 14 -26.50 17.30 13.61
C PRO A 14 -26.98 16.34 12.52
N GLY A 15 -26.99 15.03 12.83
CA GLY A 15 -27.47 13.97 11.94
C GLY A 15 -26.38 13.16 11.23
N GLU A 16 -25.10 13.56 11.30
CA GLU A 16 -24.00 12.78 10.75
C GLU A 16 -23.54 11.66 11.71
N ARG A 17 -23.06 10.55 11.15
CA ARG A 17 -22.53 9.44 11.94
C ARG A 17 -21.25 9.91 12.65
N VAL A 18 -21.22 9.73 13.96
CA VAL A 18 -20.05 10.02 14.81
C VAL A 18 -18.84 9.27 14.26
N LEU A 19 -17.82 10.03 13.85
CA LEU A 19 -16.56 9.49 13.34
C LEU A 19 -15.56 9.46 14.49
N GLU A 20 -15.14 8.27 14.87
CA GLU A 20 -14.11 8.09 15.90
C GLU A 20 -12.72 8.31 15.33
N LEU A 21 -11.85 8.93 16.12
CA LEU A 21 -10.43 9.02 15.79
C LEU A 21 -9.80 7.63 15.94
N GLN A 22 -9.35 7.08 14.82
CA GLN A 22 -8.74 5.76 14.82
C GLN A 22 -7.29 5.85 15.32
N LYS A 23 -6.89 4.86 16.13
CA LYS A 23 -5.48 4.67 16.46
C LYS A 23 -4.75 4.23 15.19
N LEU A 24 -3.66 4.91 14.87
CA LEU A 24 -2.79 4.50 13.77
C LEU A 24 -2.24 3.10 14.05
N SER A 25 -2.30 2.25 13.03
CA SER A 25 -1.59 0.96 13.04
C SER A 25 -0.25 1.15 12.36
N ASP A 26 0.83 0.71 13.02
CA ASP A 26 2.18 0.77 12.45
C ASP A 26 2.33 -0.12 11.21
N THR A 27 1.50 -1.17 11.10
CA THR A 27 1.60 -2.20 10.05
C THR A 27 0.62 -2.01 8.90
N ARG A 28 -0.46 -1.23 9.07
CA ARG A 28 -1.51 -1.08 8.04
C ARG A 28 -1.56 0.33 7.50
N TRP A 29 -0.93 0.53 6.35
CA TRP A 29 -0.97 1.80 5.61
C TRP A 29 -2.43 2.23 5.31
N ALA A 30 -3.30 1.28 4.94
CA ALA A 30 -4.72 1.56 4.64
C ALA A 30 -5.50 2.22 5.79
N CYS A 31 -5.11 1.99 7.05
CA CYS A 31 -5.74 2.64 8.21
C CYS A 31 -5.56 4.17 8.20
N ARG A 32 -4.65 4.70 7.38
CA ARG A 32 -4.40 6.14 7.25
C ARG A 32 -5.54 6.84 6.50
N GLU A 33 -6.23 6.21 5.55
CA GLU A 33 -7.35 6.85 4.84
C GLU A 33 -8.52 7.14 5.78
N ALA A 34 -8.99 6.13 6.52
CA ALA A 34 -10.09 6.29 7.47
C ALA A 34 -9.74 7.27 8.60
N ALA A 35 -8.48 7.25 9.08
CA ALA A 35 -8.00 8.20 10.08
C ALA A 35 -7.94 9.64 9.54
N LEU A 36 -7.41 9.85 8.34
CA LEU A 36 -7.33 11.18 7.70
C LEU A 36 -8.72 11.72 7.38
N LYS A 37 -9.65 10.86 6.94
CA LYS A 37 -11.04 11.22 6.70
C LYS A 37 -11.73 11.66 7.99
N ALA A 38 -11.60 10.87 9.07
CA ALA A 38 -12.15 11.22 10.37
C ALA A 38 -11.55 12.53 10.91
N LEU A 39 -10.24 12.75 10.72
CA LEU A 39 -9.56 13.97 11.12
C LEU A 39 -10.05 15.18 10.31
N LYS A 40 -10.17 15.05 8.99
CA LYS A 40 -10.63 16.10 8.08
C LYS A 40 -12.08 16.53 8.38
N SER A 41 -12.98 15.58 8.61
CA SER A 41 -14.38 15.84 8.93
C SER A 41 -14.56 16.46 10.32
N ASN A 42 -13.75 16.04 11.30
CA ASN A 42 -13.88 16.50 12.68
C ASN A 42 -12.96 17.67 13.05
N MET A 43 -12.24 18.26 12.09
CA MET A 43 -11.19 19.26 12.40
C MET A 43 -11.73 20.43 13.23
N ASN A 44 -12.90 20.96 12.87
CA ASN A 44 -13.53 22.06 13.60
C ASN A 44 -13.95 21.64 15.02
N ALA A 45 -14.44 20.42 15.18
CA ALA A 45 -14.80 19.87 16.49
C ALA A 45 -13.57 19.64 17.38
N ILE A 46 -12.47 19.18 16.78
CA ILE A 46 -11.18 18.98 17.47
C ILE A 46 -10.60 20.31 17.90
N PHE A 47 -10.61 21.32 17.03
CA PHE A 47 -10.07 22.64 17.33
C PHE A 47 -10.85 23.33 18.47
N LYS A 48 -12.19 23.24 18.46
CA LYS A 48 -13.04 23.74 19.56
C LYS A 48 -12.82 22.95 20.85
N LEU A 49 -12.72 21.62 20.77
CA LEU A 49 -12.45 20.78 21.94
C LEU A 49 -11.09 21.11 22.59
N LEU A 50 -10.06 21.38 21.78
CA LEU A 50 -8.74 21.80 22.29
C LEU A 50 -8.82 23.16 22.97
N GLY A 51 -9.57 24.12 22.41
CA GLY A 51 -9.89 25.39 23.07
C GLY A 51 -10.56 25.19 24.42
N ASP A 52 -11.65 24.41 24.46
CA ASP A 52 -12.38 24.09 25.70
C ASP A 52 -11.51 23.41 26.77
N ILE A 53 -10.49 22.64 26.39
CA ILE A 53 -9.57 21.99 27.34
C ILE A 53 -8.56 23.00 27.89
N ILE A 54 -8.14 23.97 27.09
CA ILE A 54 -7.24 25.06 27.51
C ILE A 54 -7.95 26.04 28.43
N ASP A 55 -9.22 26.32 28.16
CA ASP A 55 -10.04 27.32 28.87
C ASP A 55 -10.66 26.79 30.18
N LYS A 56 -10.67 25.46 30.39
CA LYS A 56 -11.14 24.88 31.65
C LYS A 56 -10.13 25.09 32.77
N GLU A 57 -10.62 25.52 33.93
CA GLU A 57 -9.81 25.73 35.14
C GLU A 57 -9.28 24.44 35.77
N ASP A 58 -9.93 23.28 35.54
CA ASP A 58 -9.58 22.01 36.20
C ASP A 58 -9.45 20.78 35.27
N PRO A 59 -8.50 20.78 34.31
CA PRO A 59 -7.85 19.57 33.83
C PRO A 59 -6.47 19.40 34.49
N PRO A 60 -5.97 18.16 34.69
CA PRO A 60 -4.61 17.94 35.17
C PRO A 60 -3.62 18.69 34.27
N ASP A 61 -2.62 19.37 34.85
CA ASP A 61 -1.71 20.32 34.18
C ASP A 61 -1.10 19.77 32.86
N LEU A 62 -0.77 18.48 32.85
CA LEU A 62 -0.32 17.71 31.68
C LEU A 62 -1.30 17.76 30.50
N ALA A 63 -2.61 17.64 30.75
CA ALA A 63 -3.63 17.63 29.72
C ALA A 63 -3.82 19.01 29.07
N ARG A 64 -3.58 20.08 29.83
CA ARG A 64 -3.62 21.46 29.35
C ARG A 64 -2.42 21.73 28.47
N GLY A 65 -1.22 21.37 28.92
CA GLY A 65 0.01 21.47 28.12
C GLY A 65 -0.06 20.67 26.82
N ASP A 66 -0.56 19.42 26.86
CA ASP A 66 -0.75 18.60 25.66
C ASP A 66 -1.74 19.26 24.67
N ALA A 67 -2.84 19.83 25.17
CA ALA A 67 -3.84 20.47 24.33
C ALA A 67 -3.32 21.76 23.68
N GLU A 68 -2.54 22.55 24.42
CA GLU A 68 -1.89 23.76 23.92
C GLU A 68 -0.86 23.42 22.84
N MET A 69 -0.01 22.41 23.08
CA MET A 69 0.94 21.90 22.09
C MET A 69 0.24 21.43 20.81
N LEU A 70 -0.83 20.63 20.93
CA LEU A 70 -1.60 20.16 19.78
C LEU A 70 -2.30 21.30 19.04
N ARG A 71 -2.80 22.31 19.75
CA ARG A 71 -3.42 23.49 19.13
C ARG A 71 -2.42 24.31 18.34
N HIS A 72 -1.20 24.49 18.85
CA HIS A 72 -0.12 25.14 18.12
C HIS A 72 0.39 24.31 16.94
N ALA A 73 0.33 22.97 17.03
CA ALA A 73 0.70 22.08 15.94
C ALA A 73 -0.29 22.08 14.76
N ILE A 74 -1.54 22.52 14.97
CA ILE A 74 -2.52 22.73 13.89
C ILE A 74 -2.24 24.10 13.26
N ASP A 75 -1.18 24.17 12.47
CA ASP A 75 -0.83 25.33 11.66
C ASP A 75 -1.37 25.21 10.23
N PHE A 76 -1.18 26.25 9.41
CA PHE A 76 -1.59 26.22 8.01
C PHE A 76 -0.90 25.09 7.22
N VAL A 77 0.37 24.79 7.53
CA VAL A 77 1.13 23.73 6.85
C VAL A 77 0.50 22.36 7.14
N PHE A 78 0.08 22.11 8.38
CA PHE A 78 -0.62 20.90 8.76
C PHE A 78 -1.95 20.75 8.02
N LEU A 79 -2.76 21.83 7.95
CA LEU A 79 -4.01 21.82 7.20
C LEU A 79 -3.78 21.57 5.71
N LEU A 80 -2.77 22.19 5.12
CA LEU A 80 -2.40 21.98 3.73
C LEU A 80 -1.95 20.54 3.47
N CYS A 81 -1.09 19.99 4.35
CA CYS A 81 -0.69 18.59 4.28
C CYS A 81 -1.88 17.64 4.43
N LEU A 82 -2.84 17.94 5.29
CA LEU A 82 -4.06 17.14 5.44
C LEU A 82 -4.90 17.15 4.16
N GLU A 83 -5.07 18.31 3.53
CA GLU A 83 -5.83 18.44 2.28
C GLU A 83 -5.11 17.80 1.09
N ILE A 84 -3.78 17.83 1.04
CA ILE A 84 -2.96 17.14 0.03
C ILE A 84 -3.03 15.62 0.19
N THR A 85 -2.88 15.14 1.42
CA THR A 85 -2.78 13.70 1.69
C THR A 85 -4.12 13.01 1.48
N ASN A 86 -5.23 13.59 1.94
CA ASN A 86 -6.54 12.95 1.88
C ASN A 86 -6.93 12.37 0.49
N PRO A 87 -6.87 13.10 -0.65
CA PRO A 87 -7.19 12.54 -1.95
C PRO A 87 -6.20 11.46 -2.40
N VAL A 88 -4.90 11.60 -2.11
CA VAL A 88 -3.88 10.59 -2.45
C VAL A 88 -4.11 9.30 -1.67
N PHE A 89 -4.42 9.40 -0.38
CA PHE A 89 -4.73 8.25 0.46
C PHE A 89 -6.05 7.56 0.05
N PHE A 90 -7.03 8.32 -0.45
CA PHE A 90 -8.26 7.74 -0.98
C PHE A 90 -8.02 6.86 -2.21
N GLN A 91 -7.23 7.34 -3.18
CA GLN A 91 -6.89 6.56 -4.39
C GLN A 91 -6.04 5.32 -4.04
N THR A 92 -5.04 5.49 -3.17
CA THR A 92 -4.19 4.37 -2.74
C THR A 92 -4.96 3.33 -1.89
N ALA A 93 -5.98 3.75 -1.14
CA ALA A 93 -6.83 2.83 -0.38
C ALA A 93 -7.67 1.92 -1.30
N VAL A 94 -8.16 2.41 -2.44
CA VAL A 94 -8.86 1.58 -3.43
C VAL A 94 -7.96 0.46 -3.92
N ALA A 95 -6.74 0.80 -4.36
CA ALA A 95 -5.76 -0.19 -4.78
C ALA A 95 -5.38 -1.15 -3.64
N SER A 96 -5.15 -0.64 -2.43
CA SER A 96 -4.77 -1.47 -1.28
C SER A 96 -5.86 -2.48 -0.89
N ASN A 97 -7.13 -2.06 -0.90
CA ASN A 97 -8.25 -2.95 -0.60
C ASN A 97 -8.44 -4.00 -1.69
N ASP A 98 -8.23 -3.65 -2.96
CA ASP A 98 -8.36 -4.60 -4.05
C ASP A 98 -7.26 -5.67 -4.01
N LEU A 99 -6.02 -5.24 -3.77
CA LEU A 99 -4.85 -6.11 -3.63
C LEU A 99 -4.98 -7.10 -2.45
N GLN A 100 -5.72 -6.75 -1.41
CA GLN A 100 -5.95 -7.59 -0.24
C GLN A 100 -7.06 -8.63 -0.41
N LYS A 101 -7.82 -8.60 -1.52
CA LYS A 101 -8.89 -9.58 -1.76
C LYS A 101 -8.32 -10.96 -2.09
N GLU A 102 -9.00 -12.00 -1.61
CA GLU A 102 -8.64 -13.37 -1.91
C GLU A 102 -8.94 -13.72 -3.37
N GLY A 103 -8.03 -14.44 -4.03
CA GLY A 103 -8.20 -14.89 -5.42
C GLY A 103 -7.91 -13.85 -6.49
N LEU A 104 -7.21 -12.75 -6.17
CA LEU A 104 -6.81 -11.76 -7.17
C LEU A 104 -5.75 -12.32 -8.12
N ASN A 105 -6.01 -12.27 -9.43
CA ASN A 105 -5.04 -12.62 -10.45
C ASN A 105 -3.87 -11.63 -10.44
N PRO A 106 -2.59 -12.09 -10.47
CA PRO A 106 -1.43 -11.21 -10.43
C PRO A 106 -1.46 -10.11 -11.51
N SER A 107 -1.94 -10.41 -12.71
CA SER A 107 -2.05 -9.39 -13.78
C SER A 107 -3.04 -8.26 -13.43
N THR A 108 -4.19 -8.60 -12.85
CA THR A 108 -5.19 -7.63 -12.45
C THR A 108 -4.64 -6.70 -11.37
N ALA A 109 -3.86 -7.24 -10.42
CA ALA A 109 -3.15 -6.45 -9.43
C ALA A 109 -2.22 -5.41 -10.07
N TYR A 110 -1.43 -5.81 -11.06
CA TYR A 110 -0.55 -4.89 -11.78
C TYR A 110 -1.30 -3.84 -12.61
N LYS A 111 -2.45 -4.19 -13.21
CA LYS A 111 -3.35 -3.24 -13.88
C LYS A 111 -3.92 -2.19 -12.91
N VAL A 112 -4.29 -2.60 -11.71
CA VAL A 112 -4.77 -1.68 -10.65
C VAL A 112 -3.65 -0.74 -10.20
N ILE A 113 -2.42 -1.24 -10.07
CA ILE A 113 -1.25 -0.41 -9.76
C ILE A 113 -0.93 0.58 -10.88
N ASP A 114 -1.00 0.16 -12.15
CA ASP A 114 -0.83 1.08 -13.29
C ASP A 114 -1.90 2.17 -13.32
N GLY A 115 -3.16 1.80 -13.07
CA GLY A 115 -4.26 2.74 -12.95
C GLY A 115 -4.00 3.76 -11.85
N LEU A 116 -3.56 3.31 -10.67
CA LEU A 116 -3.17 4.18 -9.56
C LEU A 116 -2.02 5.12 -9.95
N LEU A 117 -0.96 4.61 -10.56
CA LEU A 117 0.18 5.43 -11.02
C LEU A 117 -0.27 6.49 -12.04
N HIS A 118 -1.18 6.12 -12.95
CA HIS A 118 -1.75 7.06 -13.91
C HIS A 118 -2.56 8.16 -13.22
N THR A 119 -3.44 7.80 -12.29
CA THR A 119 -4.22 8.77 -11.50
C THR A 119 -3.32 9.70 -10.69
N LEU A 120 -2.28 9.18 -10.04
CA LEU A 120 -1.33 10.01 -9.27
C LEU A 120 -0.54 10.99 -10.17
N ASN A 121 -0.21 10.58 -11.39
CA ASN A 121 0.40 11.47 -12.37
C ASN A 121 -0.57 12.56 -12.86
N ILE A 122 -1.85 12.23 -13.09
CA ILE A 122 -2.88 13.24 -13.44
C ILE A 122 -3.07 14.24 -12.30
N MET A 123 -3.03 13.77 -11.04
CA MET A 123 -3.12 14.65 -9.87
C MET A 123 -1.96 15.66 -9.80
N ARG A 124 -0.82 15.38 -10.45
CA ARG A 124 0.33 16.28 -10.54
C ARG A 124 0.07 17.43 -11.54
N SER A 125 -1.04 18.14 -11.38
CA SER A 125 -1.35 19.35 -12.14
C SER A 125 -1.42 20.58 -11.23
N GLU A 126 -1.14 21.74 -11.80
CA GLU A 126 -1.16 23.02 -11.09
C GLU A 126 -2.59 23.39 -10.66
N GLU A 127 -3.57 23.14 -11.53
CA GLU A 127 -5.00 23.40 -11.28
C GLU A 127 -5.50 22.68 -10.03
N ARG A 128 -5.16 21.40 -9.88
CA ARG A 128 -5.53 20.60 -8.71
C ARG A 128 -4.88 21.11 -7.43
N PHE A 129 -3.64 21.61 -7.53
CA PHE A 129 -2.99 22.20 -6.38
C PHE A 129 -3.67 23.50 -5.95
N THR A 130 -4.05 24.37 -6.89
CA THR A 130 -4.76 25.61 -6.57
C THR A 130 -6.14 25.35 -5.93
N GLU A 131 -6.87 24.31 -6.39
CA GLU A 131 -8.10 23.84 -5.72
C GLU A 131 -7.83 23.44 -4.26
N ILE A 132 -6.82 22.60 -4.03
CA ILE A 132 -6.44 22.10 -2.69
C ILE A 132 -5.98 23.26 -1.79
N PHE A 133 -5.20 24.20 -2.32
CA PHE A 133 -4.71 25.36 -1.60
C PHE A 133 -5.86 26.31 -1.21
N GLY A 134 -6.85 26.48 -2.09
CA GLY A 134 -8.09 27.21 -1.81
C GLY A 134 -8.87 26.60 -0.65
N LEU A 135 -9.10 25.28 -0.67
CA LEU A 135 -9.79 24.56 0.42
C LEU A 135 -9.04 24.66 1.75
N ALA A 136 -7.71 24.55 1.74
CA ALA A 136 -6.89 24.72 2.93
C ALA A 136 -6.99 26.16 3.48
N THR A 137 -7.04 27.16 2.60
CA THR A 137 -7.20 28.58 2.95
C THR A 137 -8.57 28.86 3.58
N GLU A 138 -9.64 28.32 3.01
CA GLU A 138 -10.99 28.43 3.57
C GLU A 138 -11.07 27.80 4.97
N LYS A 139 -10.48 26.61 5.14
CA LYS A 139 -10.41 25.95 6.44
C LYS A 139 -9.61 26.74 7.46
N ALA A 140 -8.44 27.25 7.08
CA ALA A 140 -7.63 28.10 7.96
C ALA A 140 -8.42 29.34 8.43
N LYS A 141 -9.14 30.00 7.50
CA LYS A 141 -10.02 31.14 7.83
C LYS A 141 -11.11 30.76 8.82
N SER A 142 -11.78 29.62 8.63
CA SER A 142 -12.83 29.14 9.55
C SER A 142 -12.32 28.80 10.96
N LEU A 143 -11.04 28.48 11.08
CA LEU A 143 -10.37 28.16 12.36
C LEU A 143 -9.65 29.38 12.97
N GLY A 144 -9.61 30.51 12.27
CA GLY A 144 -8.89 31.72 12.71
C GLY A 144 -7.37 31.57 12.66
N ILE A 145 -6.84 30.70 11.79
CA ILE A 145 -5.40 30.48 11.62
C ILE A 145 -4.87 31.43 10.52
N GLU A 146 -3.79 32.13 10.80
CA GLU A 146 -3.14 33.01 9.83
C GLU A 146 -2.54 32.21 8.67
N VAL A 147 -2.85 32.65 7.45
CA VAL A 147 -2.28 32.05 6.24
C VAL A 147 -0.90 32.67 6.01
N PRO A 148 0.17 31.85 5.90
CA PRO A 148 1.50 32.35 5.64
C PRO A 148 1.53 33.19 4.36
N THR A 149 1.87 34.47 4.48
CA THR A 149 2.01 35.39 3.34
C THR A 149 3.46 35.46 2.85
N VAL A 150 4.40 34.90 3.61
CA VAL A 150 5.84 34.93 3.33
C VAL A 150 6.36 33.51 3.13
N VAL A 151 7.17 33.31 2.10
CA VAL A 151 7.80 32.02 1.81
C VAL A 151 8.73 31.61 2.96
N PRO A 152 8.56 30.40 3.55
CA PRO A 152 9.45 29.88 4.57
C PRO A 152 10.92 29.89 4.10
N GLY A 153 11.82 30.46 4.91
CA GLY A 153 13.25 30.53 4.60
C GLY A 153 13.72 31.74 3.78
N GLN A 154 12.81 32.57 3.24
CA GLN A 154 13.16 33.81 2.55
C GLN A 154 13.06 35.08 3.42
N GLN A 155 12.83 34.93 4.73
CA GLN A 155 12.60 36.04 5.66
C GLN A 155 13.81 36.99 5.85
N ARG A 156 15.03 36.58 5.48
CA ARG A 156 16.22 37.45 5.51
C ARG A 156 16.78 37.62 4.11
N THR A 157 16.42 38.72 3.45
CA THR A 157 17.27 39.29 2.40
C THR A 157 18.51 39.85 3.09
N ARG A 158 19.62 39.10 3.04
CA ARG A 158 20.92 39.62 3.49
C ARG A 158 21.25 40.79 2.57
N LYS A 159 21.27 42.04 3.07
CA LYS A 159 21.74 43.19 2.30
C LYS A 159 23.16 42.88 1.82
N VAL A 160 23.30 42.58 0.53
CA VAL A 160 24.60 42.31 -0.08
C VAL A 160 25.36 43.65 -0.09
N PRO A 161 26.60 43.70 0.42
CA PRO A 161 27.42 44.91 0.34
C PRO A 161 27.55 45.35 -1.12
N LYS A 162 27.40 46.65 -1.41
CA LYS A 162 27.45 47.21 -2.79
C LYS A 162 28.70 46.80 -3.60
N ARG A 163 29.77 46.37 -2.94
CA ARG A 163 31.03 45.92 -3.55
C ARG A 163 30.96 44.51 -4.19
N LEU A 164 29.88 43.75 -3.94
CA LEU A 164 29.72 42.35 -4.39
C LEU A 164 28.65 42.18 -5.49
N LEU A 165 28.07 43.29 -5.99
CA LEU A 165 27.05 43.28 -7.05
C LEU A 165 27.60 42.82 -8.41
N ASP A 166 28.89 43.05 -8.68
CA ASP A 166 29.51 42.75 -9.98
C ASP A 166 30.09 41.33 -10.08
N ASN A 167 29.90 40.49 -9.06
CA ASN A 167 30.43 39.14 -9.06
C ASN A 167 29.32 38.13 -9.43
N PRO A 168 29.33 37.52 -10.64
CA PRO A 168 28.27 36.63 -11.11
C PRO A 168 28.10 35.35 -10.27
N ALA A 169 29.05 35.04 -9.39
CA ALA A 169 28.98 33.92 -8.45
C ALA A 169 28.01 34.15 -7.27
N VAL A 170 27.56 35.38 -6.99
CA VAL A 170 26.65 35.68 -5.87
C VAL A 170 25.18 35.51 -6.25
N SER A 171 24.86 35.40 -7.54
CA SER A 171 23.50 35.20 -8.04
C SER A 171 22.99 33.75 -7.92
N GLN A 172 23.78 32.82 -7.38
CA GLN A 172 23.39 31.42 -7.17
C GLN A 172 22.80 31.15 -5.76
N VAL A 173 22.18 32.14 -5.12
CA VAL A 173 21.51 31.91 -3.83
C VAL A 173 20.11 31.33 -4.06
N GLY A 174 20.07 30.03 -4.37
CA GLY A 174 18.87 29.17 -4.32
C GLY A 174 17.73 29.54 -5.28
N HIS A 175 16.86 28.57 -5.58
CA HIS A 175 15.59 28.89 -6.24
C HIS A 175 14.80 29.88 -5.35
N GLN A 176 14.68 31.13 -5.79
CA GLN A 176 13.75 32.07 -5.18
C GLN A 176 12.35 31.76 -5.72
N PHE A 177 11.42 31.41 -4.84
CA PHE A 177 10.03 31.17 -5.24
C PHE A 177 9.28 32.50 -5.34
N GLU A 178 8.53 32.68 -6.42
CA GLU A 178 7.77 33.92 -6.68
C GLU A 178 6.53 34.06 -5.77
N SER A 179 6.00 32.95 -5.25
CA SER A 179 4.84 32.93 -4.36
C SER A 179 4.91 31.81 -3.31
N VAL A 180 4.19 32.00 -2.20
CA VAL A 180 4.00 30.97 -1.16
C VAL A 180 3.33 29.73 -1.74
N GLU A 181 2.40 29.92 -2.67
CA GLU A 181 1.73 28.84 -3.40
C GLU A 181 2.74 28.03 -4.22
N ALA A 182 3.63 28.70 -4.97
CA ALA A 182 4.67 28.03 -5.75
C ALA A 182 5.68 27.26 -4.87
N TYR A 183 6.04 27.81 -3.70
CA TYR A 183 6.90 27.13 -2.73
C TYR A 183 6.28 25.82 -2.24
N PHE A 184 5.05 25.86 -1.74
CA PHE A 184 4.36 24.68 -1.23
C PHE A 184 4.06 23.66 -2.34
N ARG A 185 3.74 24.14 -3.54
CA ARG A 185 3.53 23.29 -4.71
C ARG A 185 4.77 22.48 -5.06
N CYS A 186 5.92 23.13 -5.20
CA CYS A 186 7.15 22.47 -5.61
C CYS A 186 7.76 21.62 -4.49
N THR A 187 7.79 22.15 -3.26
CA THR A 187 8.53 21.55 -2.15
C THR A 187 7.73 20.49 -1.40
N VAL A 188 6.41 20.67 -1.28
CA VAL A 188 5.56 19.76 -0.50
C VAL A 188 4.76 18.87 -1.43
N TYR A 189 3.95 19.46 -2.33
CA TYR A 189 3.02 18.69 -3.16
C TYR A 189 3.72 17.79 -4.17
N TYR A 190 4.59 18.35 -5.01
CA TYR A 190 5.30 17.57 -6.02
C TYR A 190 6.30 16.60 -5.42
N THR A 191 7.04 16.99 -4.38
CA THR A 191 7.96 16.07 -3.69
C THR A 191 7.21 14.90 -3.06
N PHE A 192 6.05 15.14 -2.44
CA PHE A 192 5.21 14.07 -1.89
C PHE A 192 4.71 13.10 -2.96
N LEU A 193 4.12 13.62 -4.05
CA LEU A 193 3.64 12.78 -5.15
C LEU A 193 4.78 12.03 -5.85
N GLN A 194 5.93 12.66 -6.08
CA GLN A 194 7.10 12.02 -6.67
C GLN A 194 7.65 10.91 -5.77
N SER A 195 7.71 11.14 -4.46
CA SER A 195 8.13 10.10 -3.52
C SER A 195 7.18 8.91 -3.53
N MET A 196 5.87 9.16 -3.56
CA MET A 196 4.85 8.09 -3.64
C MET A 196 4.93 7.30 -4.94
N ILE A 197 5.01 7.99 -6.08
CA ILE A 197 5.14 7.37 -7.41
C ILE A 197 6.45 6.60 -7.52
N GLY A 198 7.55 7.17 -7.01
CA GLY A 198 8.86 6.54 -7.00
C GLY A 198 8.87 5.25 -6.18
N GLU A 199 8.31 5.28 -4.96
CA GLU A 199 8.22 4.09 -4.11
C GLU A 199 7.29 3.01 -4.70
N LEU A 200 6.17 3.39 -5.31
CA LEU A 200 5.28 2.44 -5.99
C LEU A 200 5.99 1.79 -7.20
N ASN A 201 6.67 2.57 -8.03
CA ASN A 201 7.44 2.03 -9.15
C ASN A 201 8.57 1.12 -8.65
N ARG A 202 9.34 1.54 -7.65
CA ARG A 202 10.43 0.75 -7.07
C ARG A 202 9.95 -0.59 -6.53
N ARG A 203 8.79 -0.62 -5.87
CA ARG A 203 8.23 -1.85 -5.25
C ARG A 203 7.60 -2.80 -6.25
N PHE A 204 6.84 -2.29 -7.24
CA PHE A 204 6.07 -3.14 -8.15
C PHE A 204 6.77 -3.39 -9.48
N LYS A 205 7.43 -2.36 -10.06
CA LYS A 205 8.11 -2.46 -11.36
C LYS A 205 9.59 -2.84 -11.24
N GLY A 206 10.17 -2.70 -10.05
CA GLY A 206 11.59 -2.95 -9.81
C GLY A 206 12.47 -1.79 -10.30
N ASP A 207 13.77 -1.95 -10.14
CA ASP A 207 14.75 -0.97 -10.63
C ASP A 207 14.85 -1.09 -12.16
N GLN A 208 14.78 0.04 -12.88
CA GLN A 208 14.79 0.07 -14.35
C GLN A 208 16.09 -0.54 -14.94
N ASP A 209 17.15 -0.64 -14.12
CA ASP A 209 18.48 -1.13 -14.48
C ASP A 209 18.62 -2.67 -14.47
N LYS A 210 17.63 -3.44 -13.99
CA LYS A 210 17.69 -4.92 -14.03
C LYS A 210 16.98 -5.44 -15.27
N ALA A 211 17.71 -6.25 -16.05
CA ALA A 211 17.37 -6.76 -17.39
C ALA A 211 16.02 -7.48 -17.55
N THR A 212 15.28 -7.74 -16.47
CA THR A 212 13.89 -8.22 -16.56
C THR A 212 13.08 -7.63 -15.40
N PRO A 213 12.26 -6.59 -15.65
CA PRO A 213 11.36 -6.04 -14.64
C PRO A 213 10.42 -7.16 -14.16
N THR A 214 10.23 -7.28 -12.84
CA THR A 214 9.27 -8.24 -12.25
C THR A 214 7.88 -8.09 -12.87
N ASP A 215 7.52 -6.86 -13.23
CA ASP A 215 6.33 -6.53 -14.02
C ASP A 215 6.26 -7.29 -15.36
N LYS A 216 7.37 -7.31 -16.12
CA LYS A 216 7.43 -8.00 -17.42
C LYS A 216 7.19 -9.50 -17.24
N ILE A 217 7.85 -10.13 -16.27
CA ILE A 217 7.68 -11.56 -15.97
C ILE A 217 6.23 -11.89 -15.60
N ILE A 218 5.62 -11.10 -14.71
CA ILE A 218 4.25 -11.35 -14.25
C ILE A 218 3.22 -11.12 -15.37
N ARG A 219 3.45 -10.13 -16.24
CA ARG A 219 2.63 -9.93 -17.44
C ARG A 219 2.81 -11.05 -18.44
N SER A 220 4.03 -11.56 -18.63
CA SER A 220 4.29 -12.68 -19.52
C SER A 220 3.52 -13.93 -19.10
N PHE A 221 3.44 -14.22 -17.80
CA PHE A 221 2.61 -15.32 -17.31
C PHE A 221 1.11 -15.12 -17.57
N HIS A 222 0.62 -13.87 -17.52
CA HIS A 222 -0.77 -13.60 -17.86
C HIS A 222 -1.07 -13.90 -19.32
N SER A 223 -0.17 -13.53 -20.24
CA SER A 223 -0.33 -13.84 -21.67
C SER A 223 -0.49 -15.34 -21.92
N LEU A 224 0.11 -16.21 -21.10
CA LEU A 224 -0.08 -17.67 -21.19
C LEU A 224 -1.53 -18.11 -20.90
N THR A 225 -2.27 -17.33 -20.14
CA THR A 225 -3.65 -17.65 -19.70
C THR A 225 -4.72 -17.11 -20.64
N VAL A 226 -4.39 -16.12 -21.48
CA VAL A 226 -5.36 -15.44 -22.34
C VAL A 226 -5.60 -16.22 -23.62
N HIS A 227 -6.66 -17.03 -23.66
CA HIS A 227 -7.04 -17.85 -24.82
C HIS A 227 -7.05 -17.07 -26.16
N ALA A 228 -7.54 -15.83 -26.15
CA ALA A 228 -7.64 -15.00 -27.36
C ALA A 228 -6.28 -14.67 -28.02
N GLU A 229 -5.19 -14.67 -27.24
CA GLU A 229 -3.82 -14.41 -27.73
C GLU A 229 -3.24 -15.62 -28.49
N TRP A 230 -3.80 -16.82 -28.29
CA TRP A 230 -3.28 -18.09 -28.81
C TRP A 230 -4.15 -18.71 -29.92
N THR A 231 -5.43 -18.31 -30.02
CA THR A 231 -6.35 -18.84 -31.06
C THR A 231 -6.46 -17.99 -32.31
N ARG A 232 -5.98 -16.73 -32.28
CA ARG A 232 -5.87 -15.86 -33.48
C ARG A 232 -4.43 -15.91 -34.02
N GLN A 233 -4.12 -15.17 -35.08
CA GLN A 233 -2.73 -15.02 -35.55
C GLN A 233 -1.83 -14.70 -34.35
N LEU A 234 -0.73 -15.44 -34.19
CA LEU A 234 0.13 -15.37 -33.02
C LEU A 234 0.59 -13.93 -32.80
N ASN A 235 0.16 -13.32 -31.70
CA ASN A 235 0.58 -11.97 -31.34
C ASN A 235 2.10 -11.97 -31.11
N PRO A 236 2.86 -11.03 -31.69
CA PRO A 236 4.30 -10.90 -31.45
C PRO A 236 4.63 -10.75 -29.95
N GLU A 237 3.78 -10.04 -29.21
CA GLU A 237 3.89 -9.83 -27.76
C GLU A 237 3.78 -11.15 -26.97
N ALA A 238 2.91 -12.07 -27.38
CA ALA A 238 2.77 -13.38 -26.73
C ALA A 238 4.01 -14.26 -26.96
N LYS A 239 4.63 -14.15 -28.14
CA LYS A 239 5.89 -14.85 -28.43
C LYS A 239 7.06 -14.29 -27.60
N GLU A 240 7.15 -12.96 -27.49
CA GLU A 240 8.15 -12.31 -26.64
C GLU A 240 7.96 -12.66 -25.15
N ALA A 241 6.71 -12.79 -24.70
CA ALA A 241 6.40 -13.24 -23.35
C ALA A 241 6.91 -14.66 -23.08
N VAL A 242 6.70 -15.60 -24.00
CA VAL A 242 7.25 -16.97 -23.89
C VAL A 242 8.78 -16.93 -23.88
N HIS A 243 9.40 -16.17 -24.78
CA HIS A 243 10.85 -16.02 -24.83
C HIS A 243 11.41 -15.51 -23.49
N THR A 244 10.78 -14.49 -22.91
CA THR A 244 11.18 -13.91 -21.61
C THR A 244 11.07 -14.93 -20.48
N LEU A 245 10.02 -15.76 -20.47
CA LEU A 245 9.84 -16.79 -19.44
C LEU A 245 10.80 -17.97 -19.62
N CYS A 246 11.05 -18.38 -20.86
CA CYS A 246 11.99 -19.45 -21.17
C CYS A 246 13.43 -19.07 -20.84
N ASP A 247 13.83 -17.83 -21.14
CA ASP A 247 15.14 -17.29 -20.74
C ASP A 247 15.30 -17.25 -19.21
N PHE A 248 14.24 -16.83 -18.50
CA PHE A 248 14.28 -16.73 -17.03
C PHE A 248 14.25 -18.07 -16.30
N TYR A 249 13.43 -19.03 -16.76
CA TYR A 249 13.22 -20.33 -16.10
C TYR A 249 14.02 -21.48 -16.71
N GLY A 250 14.73 -21.26 -17.81
CA GLY A 250 15.52 -22.28 -18.51
C GLY A 250 14.68 -23.38 -19.14
N GLU A 251 13.58 -23.02 -19.81
CA GLU A 251 12.68 -23.96 -20.50
C GLU A 251 12.78 -23.85 -22.02
N ASP A 252 12.35 -24.89 -22.73
CA ASP A 252 12.32 -24.94 -24.19
C ASP A 252 11.16 -24.09 -24.75
N GLU A 253 11.50 -23.02 -25.47
CA GLU A 253 10.56 -22.07 -26.10
C GLU A 253 9.63 -22.77 -27.11
N ASP A 254 10.18 -23.60 -27.99
CA ASP A 254 9.43 -24.23 -29.07
C ASP A 254 8.42 -25.24 -28.50
N ARG A 255 8.84 -25.99 -27.48
CA ARG A 255 7.97 -26.93 -26.78
C ARG A 255 6.82 -26.23 -26.05
N LEU A 256 7.11 -25.17 -25.29
CA LEU A 256 6.09 -24.42 -24.56
C LEU A 256 5.08 -23.77 -25.52
N LEU A 257 5.57 -23.20 -26.63
CA LEU A 257 4.75 -22.58 -27.67
C LEU A 257 3.83 -23.59 -28.37
N ALA A 258 4.32 -24.79 -28.65
CA ALA A 258 3.51 -25.87 -29.21
C ALA A 258 2.42 -26.34 -28.22
N GLU A 259 2.78 -26.57 -26.94
CA GLU A 259 1.84 -26.99 -25.90
C GLU A 259 0.73 -25.95 -25.67
N LEU A 260 1.07 -24.65 -25.63
CA LEU A 260 0.11 -23.55 -25.48
C LEU A 260 -0.91 -23.48 -26.61
N LYS A 261 -0.45 -23.60 -27.87
CA LYS A 261 -1.34 -23.60 -29.04
C LYS A 261 -2.32 -24.77 -29.01
N VAL A 262 -1.83 -25.98 -28.68
CA VAL A 262 -2.67 -27.17 -28.61
C VAL A 262 -3.65 -27.08 -27.44
N PHE A 263 -3.21 -26.60 -26.28
CA PHE A 263 -4.06 -26.45 -25.10
C PHE A 263 -5.21 -25.47 -25.35
N HIS A 264 -4.90 -24.25 -25.80
CA HIS A 264 -5.93 -23.23 -26.07
C HIS A 264 -6.83 -23.58 -27.25
N ALA A 265 -6.34 -24.33 -28.24
CA ALA A 265 -7.21 -24.86 -29.30
C ALA A 265 -8.19 -25.94 -28.81
N SER A 266 -7.80 -26.70 -27.77
CA SER A 266 -8.58 -27.82 -27.25
C SER A 266 -9.54 -27.40 -26.13
N PHE A 267 -9.18 -26.37 -25.35
CA PHE A 267 -9.91 -25.97 -24.15
C PHE A 267 -10.11 -24.44 -24.08
N PRO A 268 -11.35 -23.95 -24.22
CA PRO A 268 -11.66 -22.54 -23.95
C PRO A 268 -11.67 -22.30 -22.45
N SER A 269 -10.62 -21.67 -21.93
CA SER A 269 -10.51 -21.30 -20.51
C SER A 269 -10.46 -19.78 -20.35
N LYS A 270 -11.09 -19.26 -19.29
CA LYS A 270 -11.13 -17.82 -18.99
C LYS A 270 -10.35 -17.46 -17.74
N ASP A 271 -10.23 -18.39 -16.79
CA ASP A 271 -9.65 -18.11 -15.48
C ASP A 271 -8.58 -19.13 -15.07
N LEU A 272 -7.66 -18.71 -14.21
CA LEU A 272 -6.58 -19.57 -13.71
C LEU A 272 -7.12 -20.84 -13.02
N LYS A 273 -8.19 -20.70 -12.25
CA LYS A 273 -8.82 -21.82 -11.54
C LYS A 273 -9.34 -22.88 -12.51
N GLU A 274 -10.01 -22.46 -13.57
CA GLU A 274 -10.51 -23.35 -14.63
C GLU A 274 -9.35 -24.07 -15.32
N ILE A 275 -8.25 -23.35 -15.62
CA ILE A 275 -7.04 -23.95 -16.20
C ILE A 275 -6.49 -25.05 -15.26
N PHE A 276 -6.43 -24.82 -13.95
CA PHE A 276 -5.99 -25.83 -12.99
C PHE A 276 -6.91 -27.04 -12.93
N GLU A 277 -8.23 -26.84 -12.96
CA GLU A 277 -9.20 -27.92 -12.95
C GLU A 277 -9.07 -28.78 -14.21
N ILE A 278 -8.97 -28.16 -15.38
CA ILE A 278 -8.76 -28.83 -16.68
C ILE A 278 -7.45 -29.62 -16.67
N LEU A 279 -6.36 -29.02 -16.17
CA LEU A 279 -5.06 -29.69 -16.07
C LEU A 279 -5.10 -30.87 -15.09
N ARG A 280 -5.91 -30.78 -14.02
CA ARG A 280 -6.07 -31.87 -13.05
C ARG A 280 -6.88 -33.02 -13.64
N GLU A 281 -8.00 -32.74 -14.28
CA GLU A 281 -8.94 -33.75 -14.81
C GLU A 281 -8.35 -34.53 -15.99
N ASN A 282 -7.53 -33.87 -16.83
CA ASN A 282 -7.00 -34.46 -18.06
C ASN A 282 -5.56 -35.00 -17.92
N ASN A 283 -5.05 -35.18 -16.70
CA ASN A 283 -3.64 -35.51 -16.46
C ASN A 283 -2.68 -34.56 -17.22
N GLY A 284 -2.97 -33.25 -17.21
CA GLY A 284 -2.26 -32.22 -17.96
C GLY A 284 -0.75 -32.18 -17.70
N GLN A 285 -0.28 -32.73 -16.58
CA GLN A 285 1.16 -32.90 -16.31
C GLN A 285 1.85 -33.85 -17.30
N ARG A 286 1.13 -34.83 -17.87
CA ARG A 286 1.66 -35.75 -18.89
C ARG A 286 1.47 -35.19 -20.30
N SER A 287 0.32 -34.57 -20.56
CA SER A 287 -0.03 -34.07 -21.89
C SER A 287 0.63 -32.73 -22.21
N PHE A 288 0.80 -31.86 -21.22
CA PHE A 288 1.33 -30.49 -21.34
C PHE A 288 2.32 -30.19 -20.17
N PRO A 289 3.47 -30.86 -20.11
CA PRO A 289 4.41 -30.74 -18.99
C PRO A 289 5.02 -29.33 -18.83
N ALA A 290 5.42 -28.67 -19.93
CA ALA A 290 6.02 -27.34 -19.88
C ALA A 290 5.00 -26.28 -19.46
N PHE A 291 3.80 -26.33 -20.04
CA PHE A 291 2.70 -25.44 -19.66
C PHE A 291 2.26 -25.66 -18.21
N SER A 292 2.12 -26.92 -17.77
CA SER A 292 1.76 -27.26 -16.39
C SER A 292 2.77 -26.73 -15.38
N LYS A 293 4.08 -26.77 -15.71
CA LYS A 293 5.13 -26.22 -14.85
C LYS A 293 5.00 -24.70 -14.72
N MET A 294 4.83 -24.00 -15.85
CA MET A 294 4.69 -22.54 -15.87
C MET A 294 3.45 -22.06 -15.10
N ILE A 295 2.32 -22.72 -15.29
CA ILE A 295 1.07 -22.37 -14.57
C ILE A 295 1.19 -22.64 -13.07
N LYS A 296 1.84 -23.73 -12.65
CA LYS A 296 2.13 -23.99 -11.23
C LYS A 296 2.98 -22.88 -10.62
N ILE A 297 4.06 -22.47 -11.31
CA ILE A 297 4.91 -21.37 -10.85
C ILE A 297 4.05 -20.11 -10.69
N TYR A 298 3.27 -19.74 -11.71
CA TYR A 298 2.44 -18.55 -11.69
C TYR A 298 1.44 -18.53 -10.51
N ALA A 299 0.83 -19.66 -10.19
CA ALA A 299 -0.11 -19.76 -9.06
C ALA A 299 0.56 -19.71 -7.69
N THR A 300 1.84 -20.09 -7.60
CA THR A 300 2.62 -19.99 -6.36
C THR A 300 3.20 -18.61 -6.12
N LEU A 301 3.14 -17.69 -7.11
CA LEU A 301 3.63 -16.33 -6.94
C LEU A 301 2.70 -15.54 -5.99
N PRO A 302 3.19 -15.07 -4.83
CA PRO A 302 2.38 -14.26 -3.95
C PRO A 302 2.19 -12.87 -4.58
N VAL A 303 0.93 -12.50 -4.84
CA VAL A 303 0.57 -11.15 -5.29
C VAL A 303 0.66 -10.15 -4.15
N THR A 304 0.31 -10.57 -2.93
CA THR A 304 0.39 -9.76 -1.73
C THR A 304 0.85 -10.54 -0.51
N THR A 305 1.39 -9.82 0.45
CA THR A 305 1.82 -10.35 1.76
C THR A 305 0.65 -10.52 2.74
N ALA A 306 -0.59 -10.25 2.34
CA ALA A 306 -1.75 -10.22 3.25
C ALA A 306 -2.00 -11.58 3.96
N SER A 307 -1.77 -12.70 3.27
CA SER A 307 -1.82 -14.03 3.89
C SER A 307 -0.70 -14.24 4.93
N VAL A 308 0.47 -13.64 4.68
CA VAL A 308 1.60 -13.69 5.62
C VAL A 308 1.32 -12.80 6.84
N GLU A 309 0.59 -11.69 6.70
CA GLU A 309 0.18 -10.83 7.83
C GLU A 309 -0.71 -11.56 8.84
N ARG A 310 -1.61 -12.45 8.39
CA ARG A 310 -2.37 -13.34 9.28
C ARG A 310 -1.43 -14.21 10.11
N SER A 311 -0.43 -14.81 9.47
CA SER A 311 0.58 -15.64 10.13
C SER A 311 1.42 -14.81 11.12
N PHE A 312 1.86 -13.61 10.77
CA PHE A 312 2.58 -12.72 11.69
C PHE A 312 1.74 -12.25 12.89
N SER A 313 0.43 -12.07 12.70
CA SER A 313 -0.47 -11.78 13.82
C SER A 313 -0.52 -12.95 14.80
N LYS A 314 -0.63 -14.19 14.31
CA LYS A 314 -0.55 -15.39 15.16
C LYS A 314 0.83 -15.53 15.82
N LEU A 315 1.91 -15.20 15.10
CA LEU A 315 3.26 -15.18 15.64
C LEU A 315 3.38 -14.25 16.84
N SER A 316 2.81 -13.05 16.77
CA SER A 316 2.84 -12.09 17.88
C SER A 316 2.10 -12.59 19.13
N LEU A 317 1.08 -13.43 18.97
CA LEU A 317 0.37 -14.07 20.07
C LEU A 317 1.18 -15.21 20.69
N ILE A 318 1.85 -16.01 19.85
CA ILE A 318 2.64 -17.17 20.28
C ILE A 318 3.95 -16.72 20.93
N LYS A 319 4.68 -15.80 20.28
CA LYS A 319 5.96 -15.24 20.71
C LYS A 319 5.73 -13.89 21.39
N ASN A 320 5.41 -13.94 22.67
CA ASN A 320 5.25 -12.77 23.53
C ASN A 320 6.41 -12.64 24.53
N LYS A 321 6.46 -11.53 25.28
CA LYS A 321 7.56 -11.22 26.22
C LYS A 321 7.81 -12.32 27.27
N LEU A 322 6.79 -13.11 27.61
CA LEU A 322 6.89 -14.21 28.57
C LEU A 322 7.33 -15.54 27.93
N ARG A 323 7.32 -15.63 26.60
CA ARG A 323 7.69 -16.83 25.81
C ARG A 323 8.88 -16.57 24.87
N SER A 324 9.77 -15.65 25.26
CA SER A 324 10.93 -15.26 24.45
C SER A 324 11.99 -16.35 24.26
N LEU A 325 12.00 -17.37 25.13
CA LEU A 325 12.94 -18.50 25.12
C LEU A 325 12.43 -19.73 24.34
N CYS A 326 11.36 -19.59 23.55
CA CYS A 326 10.85 -20.70 22.72
C CYS A 326 11.85 -21.01 21.61
N GLY A 327 12.34 -22.25 21.54
CA GLY A 327 13.21 -22.71 20.44
C GLY A 327 12.47 -22.72 19.10
N GLU A 328 13.23 -22.64 17.99
CA GLU A 328 12.67 -22.49 16.64
C GLU A 328 11.74 -23.65 16.23
N GLU A 329 12.09 -24.91 16.55
CA GLU A 329 11.23 -26.06 16.25
C GLU A 329 9.86 -25.93 16.92
N ARG A 330 9.84 -25.69 18.24
CA ARG A 330 8.61 -25.51 19.00
C ARG A 330 7.80 -24.31 18.51
N LEU A 331 8.46 -23.23 18.11
CA LEU A 331 7.78 -22.06 17.55
C LEU A 331 7.11 -22.40 16.22
N SER A 332 7.82 -23.12 15.35
CA SER A 332 7.29 -23.59 14.06
C SER A 332 6.07 -24.49 14.24
N ASP A 333 6.13 -25.45 15.16
CA ASP A 333 5.01 -26.36 15.45
C ASP A 333 3.78 -25.61 15.97
N LEU A 334 3.97 -24.68 16.92
CA LEU A 334 2.89 -23.86 17.46
C LEU A 334 2.28 -22.93 16.40
N MET A 335 3.12 -22.40 15.51
CA MET A 335 2.68 -21.60 14.37
C MET A 335 1.81 -22.42 13.42
N LEU A 336 2.24 -23.63 13.07
CA LEU A 336 1.49 -24.54 12.21
C LEU A 336 0.11 -24.85 12.80
N ILE A 337 0.05 -25.21 14.08
CA ILE A 337 -1.22 -25.47 14.79
C ILE A 337 -2.14 -24.23 14.78
N SER A 338 -1.57 -23.04 14.93
CA SER A 338 -2.37 -21.82 14.99
C SER A 338 -2.82 -21.29 13.62
N ILE A 339 -2.09 -21.59 12.55
CA ILE A 339 -2.43 -21.21 11.18
C ILE A 339 -3.48 -22.18 10.63
N GLU A 340 -3.25 -23.48 10.80
CA GLU A 340 -4.06 -24.57 10.25
C GLU A 340 -5.17 -25.03 11.19
N GLN A 341 -5.68 -24.14 12.04
CA GLN A 341 -6.76 -24.45 12.98
C GLN A 341 -8.06 -24.92 12.29
N ASP A 342 -8.23 -24.59 11.01
CA ASP A 342 -9.41 -24.93 10.21
C ASP A 342 -9.29 -26.31 9.53
N LEU A 343 -8.13 -26.99 9.64
CA LEU A 343 -7.96 -28.36 9.15
C LEU A 343 -8.52 -29.37 10.15
N GLU A 344 -9.46 -30.20 9.69
CA GLU A 344 -10.04 -31.25 10.50
C GLU A 344 -9.01 -32.38 10.73
N ILE A 345 -8.60 -32.55 11.98
CA ILE A 345 -7.57 -33.54 12.34
C ILE A 345 -8.21 -34.93 12.34
N ASN A 346 -7.67 -35.86 11.53
CA ASN A 346 -8.07 -37.26 11.60
C ASN A 346 -7.49 -37.93 12.84
N HIS A 347 -8.31 -38.07 13.88
CA HIS A 347 -7.88 -38.61 15.18
C HIS A 347 -7.38 -40.05 15.09
N ARG A 348 -7.90 -40.85 14.14
CA ARG A 348 -7.44 -42.25 13.94
C ARG A 348 -6.03 -42.29 13.39
N GLU A 349 -5.72 -41.37 12.48
CA GLU A 349 -4.39 -41.22 11.90
C GLU A 349 -3.37 -40.81 12.97
N VAL A 350 -3.73 -39.85 13.82
CA VAL A 350 -2.89 -39.43 14.95
C VAL A 350 -2.60 -40.60 15.90
N ILE A 351 -3.62 -41.40 16.24
CA ILE A 351 -3.44 -42.60 17.09
C ILE A 351 -2.52 -43.62 16.41
N ARG A 352 -2.64 -43.82 15.10
CA ARG A 352 -1.77 -44.70 14.32
C ARG A 352 -0.32 -44.22 14.36
N ILE A 353 -0.07 -42.96 14.02
CA ILE A 353 1.26 -42.34 14.05
C ILE A 353 1.86 -42.43 15.46
N TYR A 354 1.10 -42.11 16.50
CA TYR A 354 1.57 -42.19 17.89
C TYR A 354 1.91 -43.63 18.31
N LYS A 355 1.15 -44.62 17.84
CA LYS A 355 1.45 -46.03 18.05
C LYS A 355 2.71 -46.48 17.30
N GLU A 356 2.96 -45.95 16.11
CA GLU A 356 4.16 -46.25 15.30
C GLU A 356 5.42 -45.54 15.83
N MET A 357 5.29 -44.39 16.51
CA MET A 357 6.37 -43.71 17.23
C MET A 357 6.87 -44.47 18.48
N ALA A 358 6.26 -45.61 18.82
CA ALA A 358 6.46 -46.31 20.08
C ALA A 358 7.74 -47.16 20.31
N PRO A 359 8.77 -47.26 19.44
CA PRO A 359 10.01 -47.94 19.86
C PRO A 359 10.81 -47.17 20.94
N ARG A 360 10.43 -45.94 21.34
CA ARG A 360 11.14 -45.13 22.35
C ARG A 360 10.34 -44.90 23.63
N ARG A 361 9.71 -45.95 24.18
CA ARG A 361 8.97 -45.87 25.46
C ARG A 361 9.77 -46.27 26.71
N MET A 362 11.06 -46.58 26.59
CA MET A 362 11.93 -46.76 27.76
C MET A 362 12.97 -45.65 27.79
N LEU A 363 12.65 -44.56 28.49
CA LEU A 363 13.55 -43.60 29.16
C LEU A 363 12.66 -42.44 29.66
N LEU A 364 11.81 -42.74 30.65
CA LEU A 364 11.19 -41.75 31.53
C LEU A 364 11.55 -42.13 32.96
#